data_AF-A0A7H4PAH6-F1
#
_entry.id   AF-A0A7H4PAH6-F1
#
_cell.length_a   1.000
_cell.length_b   1.000
_cell.length_c   1.000
_cell.angle_alpha   90.00
_cell.angle_beta   90.00
_cell.angle_gamma   90.00
#
_symmetry.space_group_name_H-M   'P 1'
#
loop_
_entity.id
_entity.type
_entity.pdbx_description
1 polymer ?
#
loop_
_entity_poly.entity_id
_entity_poly.type
_entity_poly.pdbx_seq_one_letter_code
_entity_poly.pdbx_strand_id
1 'polypeptide(L)'
;MLLQKAGVEYGFDVTSTQTFCEGGVRISSTAVRQALADDDLPLAETLLGHPFTISGRVVHGDELGRTIGFPTANLPLRRQVSPVKGVYAVEVTGLGDKPFMGVANIGTRPTVSGVRQQLEVHLLDVVMDLYGRHIDVILRKKIRNEQRFASLDELKTQIARDELTARDFFGLTGQA
;
A
#
# COMPACT_ATOMS: atom_id res chain seq x y z
N MET A 1 33.67 24.33 1.17
CA MET A 1 32.28 23.88 0.91
C MET A 1 31.35 25.08 0.79
N LEU A 2 30.33 25.01 -0.07
CA LEU A 2 29.33 26.09 -0.28
C LEU A 2 28.58 26.44 1.01
N LEU A 3 28.00 25.44 1.69
CA LEU A 3 27.19 25.64 2.89
C LEU A 3 28.01 26.17 4.07
N GLN A 4 29.24 25.71 4.27
CA GLN A 4 30.11 26.22 5.35
C GLN A 4 30.48 27.70 5.15
N LYS A 5 30.70 28.13 3.90
CA LYS A 5 30.95 29.55 3.59
C LYS A 5 29.72 30.40 3.89
N ALA A 6 28.53 29.92 3.49
CA ALA A 6 27.27 30.59 3.79
C ALA A 6 26.98 30.67 5.30
N GLY A 7 27.32 29.63 6.07
CA GLY A 7 27.16 29.65 7.53
C GLY A 7 27.96 30.78 8.19
N VAL A 8 29.19 31.00 7.74
CA VAL A 8 30.02 32.13 8.19
C VAL A 8 29.44 33.48 7.77
N GLU A 9 28.97 33.60 6.52
CA GLU A 9 28.43 34.85 5.96
C GLU A 9 27.10 35.28 6.59
N TYR A 10 26.21 34.32 6.87
CA TYR A 10 24.83 34.57 7.31
C TYR A 10 24.56 34.19 8.77
N GLY A 11 25.57 33.74 9.52
CA GLY A 11 25.49 33.52 10.97
C GLY A 11 24.70 32.28 11.39
N PHE A 12 24.88 31.14 10.71
CA PHE A 12 24.28 29.85 11.10
C PHE A 12 25.30 28.71 11.11
N ASP A 13 25.04 27.72 11.96
CA ASP A 13 25.89 26.52 12.07
C ASP A 13 25.55 25.48 11.00
N VAL A 14 26.59 24.80 10.52
CA VAL A 14 26.47 23.70 9.56
C VAL A 14 27.00 22.42 10.19
N THR A 15 26.12 21.44 10.37
CA THR A 15 26.49 20.09 10.79
C THR A 15 26.27 19.11 9.64
N SER A 16 27.28 18.30 9.34
CA SER A 16 27.16 17.21 8.38
C SER A 16 26.60 15.97 9.08
N THR A 17 25.42 15.52 8.69
CA THR A 17 24.90 14.21 9.08
C THR A 17 25.53 13.14 8.21
N GLN A 18 26.19 12.14 8.82
CA GLN A 18 26.75 11.02 8.07
C GLN A 18 25.64 10.20 7.41
N THR A 19 25.99 9.55 6.29
CA THR A 19 25.09 8.59 5.67
C THR A 19 24.89 7.41 6.60
N PHE A 20 23.64 7.08 6.90
CA PHE A 20 23.32 5.92 7.72
C PHE A 20 23.26 4.66 6.84
N CYS A 21 23.91 3.59 7.32
CA CYS A 21 23.97 2.30 6.65
C CYS A 21 23.60 1.19 7.63
N GLU A 22 22.85 0.20 7.15
CA GLU A 22 22.48 -0.99 7.91
C GLU A 22 22.81 -2.23 7.07
N GLY A 23 23.52 -3.21 7.65
CA GLY A 23 23.95 -4.41 6.92
C GLY A 23 24.82 -4.14 5.67
N GLY A 24 25.49 -2.98 5.60
CA GLY A 24 26.26 -2.55 4.43
C GLY A 24 25.44 -1.86 3.34
N VAL A 25 24.12 -1.75 3.50
CA VAL A 25 23.23 -1.04 2.57
C VAL A 25 22.98 0.37 3.06
N ARG A 26 23.17 1.36 2.17
CA ARG A 26 22.83 2.75 2.46
C ARG A 26 21.31 2.92 2.57
N ILE A 27 20.85 3.39 3.71
CA ILE A 27 19.46 3.78 3.89
C ILE A 27 19.21 5.09 3.14
N SER A 28 18.32 5.03 2.14
CA SER A 28 17.98 6.17 1.30
C SER A 28 16.62 5.96 0.65
N SER A 29 15.95 7.05 0.29
CA SER A 29 14.67 6.98 -0.42
C SER A 29 14.77 6.26 -1.77
N THR A 30 15.94 6.26 -2.41
CA THR A 30 16.18 5.51 -3.65
C THR A 30 16.19 4.00 -3.38
N ALA A 31 16.90 3.56 -2.34
CA ALA A 31 16.92 2.15 -1.94
C ALA A 31 15.52 1.64 -1.55
N VAL A 32 14.76 2.44 -0.77
CA VAL A 32 13.37 2.11 -0.41
C VAL A 32 12.49 1.99 -1.67
N ARG A 33 12.58 2.95 -2.59
CA ARG A 33 11.80 2.90 -3.85
C ARG A 33 12.15 1.69 -4.71
N GLN A 34 13.42 1.30 -4.74
CA GLN A 34 13.86 0.11 -5.48
C GLN A 34 13.32 -1.17 -4.83
N ALA A 35 13.48 -1.34 -3.53
CA ALA A 35 12.93 -2.49 -2.80
C ALA A 35 11.42 -2.65 -3.02
N LEU A 36 10.66 -1.56 -2.93
CA LEU A 36 9.22 -1.57 -3.22
C LEU A 36 8.89 -1.91 -4.67
N ALA A 37 9.67 -1.41 -5.64
CA ALA A 37 9.47 -1.71 -7.06
C ALA A 37 9.78 -3.18 -7.40
N ASP A 38 10.69 -3.80 -6.65
CA ASP A 38 11.06 -5.22 -6.75
C ASP A 38 10.15 -6.13 -5.91
N ASP A 39 9.08 -5.59 -5.31
CA ASP A 39 8.16 -6.27 -4.38
C ASP A 39 8.84 -6.87 -3.11
N ASP A 40 10.03 -6.40 -2.75
CA ASP A 40 10.78 -6.79 -1.54
C ASP A 40 10.33 -5.97 -0.32
N LEU A 41 9.15 -6.33 0.19
CA LEU A 41 8.58 -5.71 1.40
C LEU A 41 9.47 -5.88 2.65
N PRO A 42 10.11 -7.04 2.91
CA PRO A 42 11.03 -7.18 4.04
C PRO A 42 12.22 -6.21 4.00
N LEU A 43 12.85 -6.05 2.84
CA LEU A 43 13.93 -5.07 2.69
C LEU A 43 13.40 -3.65 2.87
N ALA A 44 12.24 -3.32 2.29
CA ALA A 44 11.63 -2.01 2.46
C ALA A 44 11.35 -1.71 3.94
N GLU A 45 10.84 -2.68 4.71
CA GLU A 45 10.59 -2.56 6.15
C GLU A 45 11.89 -2.33 6.93
N THR A 46 12.95 -3.07 6.61
CA THR A 46 14.28 -2.87 7.21
C THR A 46 14.78 -1.43 6.96
N LEU A 47 14.72 -0.98 5.71
CA LEU A 47 15.19 0.36 5.32
C LEU A 47 14.34 1.50 5.92
N LEU A 48 13.06 1.25 6.20
CA LEU A 48 12.13 2.23 6.77
C LEU A 48 12.10 2.20 8.31
N GLY A 49 12.47 1.09 8.93
CA GLY A 49 12.25 0.81 10.35
C GLY A 49 10.80 0.49 10.71
N HIS A 50 9.91 0.35 9.72
CA HIS A 50 8.51 -0.02 9.90
C HIS A 50 7.92 -0.57 8.59
N PRO A 51 6.81 -1.34 8.64
CA PRO A 51 6.12 -1.81 7.44
C PRO A 51 5.67 -0.67 6.52
N PHE A 52 5.75 -0.89 5.21
CA PHE A 52 5.29 0.09 4.24
C PHE A 52 3.77 0.29 4.35
N THR A 53 3.36 1.55 4.54
CA THR A 53 1.99 1.93 4.87
C THR A 53 1.49 3.03 3.94
N ILE A 54 0.24 2.91 3.49
CA ILE A 54 -0.46 3.92 2.71
C ILE A 54 -1.62 4.46 3.53
N SER A 55 -1.55 5.75 3.86
CA SER A 55 -2.60 6.47 4.59
C SER A 55 -3.52 7.22 3.64
N GLY A 56 -4.82 7.20 3.90
CA GLY A 56 -5.77 7.92 3.06
C GLY A 56 -7.19 8.01 3.60
N ARG A 57 -7.95 8.97 3.05
CA ARG A 57 -9.39 9.06 3.29
C ARG A 57 -10.13 8.20 2.29
N VAL A 58 -11.04 7.37 2.79
CA VAL A 58 -11.92 6.54 1.96
C VAL A 58 -12.93 7.42 1.23
N VAL A 59 -13.07 7.18 -0.07
CA VAL A 59 -14.02 7.89 -0.96
C VAL A 59 -14.95 6.90 -1.65
N HIS A 60 -16.02 7.40 -2.24
CA HIS A 60 -16.85 6.60 -3.15
C HIS A 60 -16.05 6.21 -4.40
N GLY A 61 -16.13 4.93 -4.76
CA GLY A 61 -15.67 4.39 -6.04
C GLY A 61 -16.84 3.97 -6.90
N ASP A 62 -16.60 3.07 -7.86
CA ASP A 62 -17.62 2.64 -8.84
C ASP A 62 -18.56 1.55 -8.32
N GLU A 63 -18.37 1.13 -7.06
CA GLU A 63 -19.17 0.11 -6.38
C GLU A 63 -19.23 -1.26 -7.09
N LEU A 64 -18.40 -1.50 -8.11
CA LEU A 64 -18.35 -2.77 -8.85
C LEU A 64 -18.06 -3.95 -7.92
N GLY A 65 -17.14 -3.78 -6.97
CA GLY A 65 -16.85 -4.82 -5.97
C GLY A 65 -18.12 -5.26 -5.22
N ARG A 66 -18.98 -4.32 -4.84
CA ARG A 66 -20.24 -4.60 -4.14
C ARG A 66 -21.21 -5.44 -5.00
N THR A 67 -21.28 -5.20 -6.30
CA THR A 67 -22.18 -5.95 -7.20
C THR A 67 -21.71 -7.39 -7.43
N ILE A 68 -20.42 -7.67 -7.23
CA ILE A 68 -19.84 -9.00 -7.41
C ILE A 68 -19.57 -9.77 -6.11
N GLY A 69 -19.93 -9.20 -4.96
CA GLY A 69 -19.80 -9.83 -3.63
C GLY A 69 -18.54 -9.44 -2.84
N PHE A 70 -17.73 -8.53 -3.35
CA PHE A 70 -16.45 -8.11 -2.78
C PHE A 70 -16.42 -6.59 -2.55
N PRO A 71 -17.17 -6.04 -1.57
CA PRO A 71 -17.23 -4.60 -1.33
C PRO A 71 -15.84 -4.03 -1.00
N THR A 72 -15.42 -2.98 -1.70
CA THR A 72 -14.11 -2.35 -1.52
C THR A 72 -14.20 -0.90 -1.07
N ALA A 73 -13.31 -0.52 -0.15
CA ALA A 73 -13.03 0.86 0.19
C ALA A 73 -11.99 1.43 -0.77
N ASN A 74 -12.27 2.61 -1.33
CA ASN A 74 -11.43 3.25 -2.33
C ASN A 74 -10.60 4.37 -1.69
N LEU A 75 -9.28 4.28 -1.82
CA LEU A 75 -8.32 5.26 -1.35
C LEU A 75 -7.59 5.87 -2.55
N PRO A 76 -7.78 7.16 -2.83
CA PRO A 76 -7.11 7.79 -3.95
C PRO A 76 -5.66 8.09 -3.60
N LEU A 77 -4.74 7.48 -4.35
CA LEU A 77 -3.32 7.76 -4.20
C LEU A 77 -3.06 9.12 -4.85
N ARG A 78 -2.87 10.17 -4.03
CA ARG A 78 -2.58 11.54 -4.49
C ARG A 78 -1.15 11.69 -5.04
N ARG A 79 -0.67 10.69 -5.77
CA ARG A 79 0.66 10.62 -6.37
C ARG A 79 0.51 10.21 -7.84
N GLN A 80 1.41 10.71 -8.68
CA GLN A 80 1.45 10.32 -10.10
C GLN A 80 1.89 8.86 -10.28
N VAL A 81 2.75 8.35 -9.39
CA VAL A 81 3.28 6.98 -9.44
C VAL A 81 3.37 6.41 -8.02
N SER A 82 2.70 5.29 -7.77
CA SER A 82 2.91 4.45 -6.58
C SER A 82 4.19 3.63 -6.76
N PRO A 83 5.03 3.47 -5.72
CA PRO A 83 6.18 2.59 -5.76
C PRO A 83 5.80 1.09 -5.78
N VAL A 84 4.52 0.77 -5.56
CA VAL A 84 3.97 -0.59 -5.53
C VAL A 84 2.75 -0.69 -6.44
N LYS A 85 2.50 -1.86 -7.03
CA LYS A 85 1.37 -2.14 -7.93
C LYS A 85 0.96 -3.61 -7.83
N GLY A 86 -0.32 -3.96 -7.91
CA GLY A 86 -0.85 -5.32 -7.83
C GLY A 86 -1.61 -5.61 -6.54
N VAL A 87 -1.76 -6.90 -6.23
CA VAL A 87 -2.61 -7.39 -5.14
C VAL A 87 -1.77 -7.81 -3.94
N TYR A 88 -2.19 -7.40 -2.74
CA TYR A 88 -1.49 -7.61 -1.47
C TYR A 88 -2.44 -8.10 -0.38
N ALA A 89 -1.94 -8.94 0.52
CA ALA A 89 -2.52 -9.14 1.84
C ALA A 89 -2.14 -7.93 2.71
N VAL A 90 -3.13 -7.33 3.37
CA VAL A 90 -2.97 -6.08 4.11
C VAL A 90 -3.59 -6.12 5.50
N GLU A 91 -3.04 -5.30 6.38
CA GLU A 91 -3.66 -4.90 7.63
C GLU A 91 -4.22 -3.49 7.49
N VAL A 92 -5.41 -3.23 8.01
CA VAL A 92 -6.07 -1.93 8.00
C VAL A 92 -6.27 -1.44 9.42
N THR A 93 -5.71 -0.26 9.72
CA THR A 93 -5.86 0.39 11.03
C THR A 93 -6.61 1.73 10.92
N GLY A 94 -6.94 2.34 12.06
CA GLY A 94 -7.74 3.57 12.13
C GLY A 94 -9.26 3.34 12.24
N LEU A 95 -9.68 2.08 12.45
CA LEU A 95 -11.09 1.67 12.55
C LEU A 95 -11.49 1.16 13.96
N GLY A 96 -10.54 1.14 14.90
CA GLY A 96 -10.70 0.63 16.26
C GLY A 96 -9.36 0.26 16.88
N ASP A 97 -9.38 -0.53 17.95
CA ASP A 97 -8.18 -0.92 18.70
C ASP A 97 -7.33 -1.99 18.02
N LYS A 98 -7.94 -2.78 17.13
CA LYS A 98 -7.28 -3.88 16.42
C LYS A 98 -7.27 -3.64 14.91
N PRO A 99 -6.21 -4.09 14.21
CA PRO A 99 -6.19 -4.08 12.76
C PRO A 99 -7.24 -5.05 12.20
N PHE A 100 -7.84 -4.67 11.07
CA PHE A 100 -8.63 -5.56 10.23
C PHE A 100 -7.75 -6.18 9.14
N MET A 101 -7.98 -7.45 8.83
CA MET A 101 -7.28 -8.13 7.74
C MET A 101 -8.01 -7.87 6.43
N GLY A 102 -7.26 -7.77 5.34
CA GLY A 102 -7.84 -7.47 4.04
C GLY A 102 -6.99 -7.91 2.85
N VAL A 103 -7.58 -7.74 1.68
CA VAL A 103 -6.91 -7.81 0.39
C VAL A 103 -6.95 -6.42 -0.23
N ALA A 104 -5.81 -5.93 -0.68
CA ALA A 104 -5.69 -4.65 -1.37
C ALA A 104 -5.29 -4.84 -2.82
N ASN A 105 -5.94 -4.13 -3.73
CA ASN A 105 -5.48 -3.93 -5.10
C ASN A 105 -4.94 -2.51 -5.26
N ILE A 106 -3.71 -2.38 -5.74
CA ILE A 106 -3.07 -1.10 -6.06
C ILE A 106 -2.84 -1.05 -7.55
N GLY A 107 -3.61 -0.21 -8.24
CA GLY A 107 -3.66 -0.23 -9.69
C GLY A 107 -3.73 1.12 -10.35
N THR A 108 -3.51 1.10 -11.66
CA THR A 108 -3.75 2.26 -12.53
C THR A 108 -5.10 2.16 -13.20
N ARG A 109 -5.88 3.25 -13.11
CA ARG A 109 -7.15 3.37 -13.78
C ARG A 109 -7.07 4.43 -14.88
N PRO A 110 -7.34 4.07 -16.15
CA PRO A 110 -7.57 5.05 -17.19
C PRO A 110 -8.82 5.88 -16.83
N THR A 111 -8.69 7.20 -16.86
CA THR A 111 -9.80 8.14 -16.67
C THR A 111 -9.80 9.17 -17.80
N VAL A 112 -10.92 9.89 -17.97
CA VAL A 112 -11.05 10.96 -18.96
C VAL A 112 -10.00 12.06 -18.74
N SER A 113 -9.58 12.29 -17.50
CA SER A 113 -8.58 13.30 -17.12
C SER A 113 -7.14 12.76 -17.00
N GLY A 114 -6.87 11.56 -17.53
CA GLY A 114 -5.55 10.91 -17.49
C GLY A 114 -5.54 9.61 -16.69
N VAL A 115 -4.38 9.19 -16.19
CA VAL A 115 -4.25 7.97 -15.39
C VAL A 115 -4.31 8.31 -13.91
N ARG A 116 -5.21 7.67 -13.17
CA ARG A 116 -5.29 7.79 -11.72
C ARG A 116 -4.82 6.50 -11.06
N GLN A 117 -4.00 6.63 -10.03
CA GLN A 117 -3.65 5.50 -9.18
C GLN A 117 -4.66 5.39 -8.04
N GLN A 118 -5.14 4.18 -7.79
CA GLN A 118 -6.04 3.92 -6.68
C GLN A 118 -5.61 2.69 -5.89
N LEU A 119 -5.94 2.73 -4.60
CA LEU A 119 -5.88 1.61 -3.69
C LEU A 119 -7.32 1.21 -3.37
N GLU A 120 -7.67 -0.03 -3.68
CA GLU A 120 -8.95 -0.64 -3.32
C GLU A 120 -8.70 -1.69 -2.24
N VAL A 121 -9.41 -1.62 -1.12
CA VAL A 121 -9.26 -2.58 -0.03
C VAL A 121 -10.57 -3.30 0.24
N HIS A 122 -10.55 -4.62 0.20
CA HIS A 122 -11.61 -5.48 0.69
C HIS A 122 -11.23 -6.00 2.08
N LEU A 123 -12.08 -5.76 3.08
CA LEU A 123 -11.86 -6.30 4.43
C LEU A 123 -12.42 -7.72 4.52
N LEU A 124 -11.66 -8.63 5.13
CA LEU A 124 -12.08 -10.00 5.38
C LEU A 124 -13.03 -10.06 6.58
N ASP A 125 -14.07 -10.88 6.49
CA ASP A 125 -15.00 -11.23 7.58
C ASP A 125 -15.81 -10.06 8.17
N VAL A 126 -15.72 -8.86 7.56
CA VAL A 126 -16.45 -7.68 8.03
C VAL A 126 -17.00 -6.89 6.86
N VAL A 127 -18.25 -6.45 7.03
CA VAL A 127 -18.88 -5.47 6.15
C VAL A 127 -19.08 -4.20 6.97
N MET A 128 -18.35 -3.15 6.62
CA MET A 128 -18.38 -1.87 7.34
C MET A 128 -18.44 -0.71 6.35
N ASP A 129 -19.23 0.32 6.68
CA ASP A 129 -19.16 1.59 5.98
C ASP A 129 -17.92 2.38 6.43
N LEU A 130 -16.97 2.51 5.50
CA LEU A 130 -15.72 3.21 5.71
C LEU A 130 -15.71 4.62 5.11
N TYR A 131 -16.78 5.06 4.43
CA TYR A 131 -16.77 6.34 3.70
C TYR A 131 -16.43 7.52 4.60
N GLY A 132 -15.54 8.38 4.11
CA GLY A 132 -15.07 9.56 4.83
C GLY A 132 -14.10 9.26 5.97
N ARG A 133 -13.88 8.01 6.37
CA ARG A 133 -12.88 7.65 7.40
C ARG A 133 -11.47 7.79 6.87
N HIS A 134 -10.53 8.10 7.76
CA HIS A 134 -9.10 8.05 7.48
C HIS A 134 -8.57 6.71 8.00
N ILE A 135 -7.88 5.96 7.14
CA ILE A 135 -7.34 4.64 7.48
C ILE A 135 -5.89 4.54 6.99
N ASP A 136 -5.15 3.65 7.65
CA ASP A 136 -3.82 3.24 7.22
C ASP A 136 -3.88 1.80 6.70
N VAL A 137 -3.31 1.59 5.52
CA VAL A 137 -3.26 0.29 4.85
C VAL A 137 -1.81 -0.17 4.79
N ILE A 138 -1.52 -1.21 5.56
CA ILE A 138 -0.18 -1.75 5.76
C ILE A 138 0.02 -2.95 4.82
N LEU A 139 1.01 -2.89 3.95
CA LEU A 139 1.31 -3.96 3.00
C LEU A 139 2.14 -5.05 3.68
N ARG A 140 1.61 -6.27 3.78
CA ARG A 140 2.27 -7.37 4.50
C ARG A 140 2.82 -8.43 3.57
N LYS A 141 2.08 -8.79 2.53
CA LYS A 141 2.54 -9.79 1.55
C LYS A 141 2.02 -9.49 0.16
N LYS A 142 2.91 -9.56 -0.82
CA LYS A 142 2.56 -9.57 -2.24
C LYS A 142 1.82 -10.88 -2.58
N ILE A 143 0.62 -10.78 -3.14
CA ILE A 143 -0.15 -11.93 -3.63
C ILE A 143 0.13 -12.16 -5.12
N ARG A 144 -0.05 -11.11 -5.94
CA ARG A 144 0.18 -11.19 -7.39
C ARG A 144 0.27 -9.82 -8.05
N ASN A 145 0.68 -9.80 -9.31
CA ASN A 145 0.56 -8.64 -10.19
C ASN A 145 -0.88 -8.41 -10.67
N GLU A 146 -1.15 -7.20 -11.13
CA GLU A 146 -2.40 -6.89 -11.85
C GLU A 146 -2.50 -7.75 -13.12
N GLN A 147 -3.71 -8.20 -13.43
CA GLN A 147 -3.99 -8.96 -14.64
C GLN A 147 -5.37 -8.58 -15.17
N ARG A 148 -5.59 -8.75 -16.47
CA ARG A 148 -6.90 -8.57 -17.11
C ARG A 148 -7.64 -9.91 -17.09
N PHE A 149 -8.96 -9.83 -16.94
CA PHE A 149 -9.84 -10.99 -16.98
C PHE A 149 -10.74 -10.90 -18.22
N ALA A 150 -11.02 -12.04 -18.86
CA ALA A 150 -11.88 -12.09 -20.04
C ALA A 150 -13.37 -12.03 -19.67
N SER A 151 -13.70 -12.34 -18.42
CA SER A 151 -15.07 -12.31 -17.90
C SER A 151 -15.14 -11.89 -16.43
N LEU A 152 -16.36 -11.55 -15.99
CA LEU A 152 -16.66 -11.21 -14.60
C LEU A 152 -16.54 -12.43 -13.68
N ASP A 153 -16.84 -13.63 -14.18
CA ASP A 153 -16.73 -14.87 -13.39
C ASP A 153 -15.26 -15.27 -13.17
N GLU A 154 -14.39 -15.06 -14.15
CA GLU A 154 -12.94 -15.21 -13.98
C GLU A 154 -12.40 -14.24 -12.92
N LEU A 155 -12.83 -12.98 -12.97
CA LEU A 155 -12.46 -11.97 -11.96
C LEU A 155 -12.90 -12.42 -10.56
N LYS A 156 -14.16 -12.83 -10.38
CA LYS A 156 -14.67 -13.32 -9.08
C LYS A 156 -13.88 -14.52 -8.58
N THR A 157 -13.62 -15.49 -9.45
CA THR A 157 -12.86 -16.69 -9.12
C THR A 157 -11.45 -16.33 -8.66
N GLN A 158 -10.81 -15.36 -9.31
CA GLN A 158 -9.49 -14.92 -8.90
C GLN A 158 -9.50 -14.15 -7.58
N ILE A 159 -10.48 -13.26 -7.35
CA ILE A 159 -10.59 -12.54 -6.07
C ILE A 159 -10.75 -13.54 -4.92
N ALA A 160 -11.59 -14.57 -5.08
CA ALA A 160 -11.75 -15.61 -4.07
C ALA A 160 -10.43 -16.36 -3.76
N ARG A 161 -9.58 -16.61 -4.77
CA ARG A 161 -8.25 -17.19 -4.57
C ARG A 161 -7.29 -16.23 -3.86
N ASP A 162 -7.37 -14.94 -4.18
CA ASP A 162 -6.56 -13.90 -3.55
C ASP A 162 -6.94 -13.80 -2.05
N GLU A 163 -8.22 -13.88 -1.70
CA GLU A 163 -8.68 -13.95 -0.31
C GLU A 163 -8.17 -15.19 0.43
N LEU A 164 -8.25 -16.37 -0.19
CA LEU A 164 -7.72 -17.59 0.42
C LEU A 164 -6.21 -17.47 0.69
N THR A 165 -5.46 -16.86 -0.23
CA THR A 165 -4.02 -16.61 -0.06
C THR A 165 -3.74 -15.64 1.09
N ALA A 166 -4.56 -14.60 1.24
CA ALA A 166 -4.45 -13.67 2.36
C ALA A 166 -4.83 -14.34 3.69
N ARG A 167 -5.89 -15.15 3.72
CA ARG A 167 -6.31 -15.90 4.90
C ARG A 167 -5.24 -16.87 5.37
N ASP A 168 -4.63 -17.62 4.45
CA ASP A 168 -3.52 -18.51 4.77
C ASP A 168 -2.33 -17.75 5.37
N PHE A 169 -1.98 -16.61 4.76
CA PHE A 169 -0.91 -15.75 5.28
C PHE A 169 -1.18 -15.23 6.70
N PHE A 170 -2.43 -14.85 7.01
CA PHE A 170 -2.82 -14.37 8.33
C PHE A 170 -3.21 -15.50 9.31
N GLY A 171 -3.16 -16.77 8.90
CA GLY A 171 -3.55 -17.91 9.73
C GLY A 171 -5.06 -17.98 10.04
N LEU A 172 -5.91 -17.45 9.15
CA LEU A 172 -7.37 -17.37 9.31
C LEU A 172 -8.12 -18.61 8.77
N THR A 173 -7.42 -19.60 8.23
CA THR A 173 -7.97 -20.75 7.49
C THR A 173 -8.84 -21.70 8.33
N GLY A 174 -8.99 -21.45 9.63
CA GLY A 174 -9.81 -22.25 10.57
C GLY A 174 -11.00 -21.50 11.20
N GLN A 175 -11.31 -20.28 10.76
CA GLN A 175 -12.48 -19.51 11.21
C GLN A 175 -13.48 -19.45 10.05
N ALA A 176 -14.35 -20.46 9.95
CA ALA A 176 -15.49 -20.51 9.05
C ALA A 176 -16.76 -20.85 9.85
#